data_AF-A0A2E7VEN1-F1
#
_entry.id   AF-A0A2E7VEN1-F1
#
_cell.length_a   1.000
_cell.length_b   1.000
_cell.length_c   1.000
_cell.angle_alpha   90.00
_cell.angle_beta   90.00
_cell.angle_gamma   90.00
#
_symmetry.space_group_name_H-M   'P 1'
#
loop_
_entity.id
_entity.type
_entity.pdbx_description
1 polymer ?
#
loop_
_entity_poly.entity_id
_entity_poly.type
_entity_poly.pdbx_seq_one_letter_code
_entity_poly.pdbx_strand_id
1 'polypeptide(L)'
;ANTIKNTTDDKTTTPKVTKIVTLTDTEYAALTPKDANTLYIAIVDADKCSPLTVNFATDTAGIIDETGATAPGSDYTLVTHVNGVVASSITGCPDEAYEVITTATPAAGYYFEETLTGNTTTGVISATTPITQTLVGKVYPNPTPTITATLQVVYDVQGGPNPTVTGSDTGDTQTAAPGSTSLVVNGFSTSAATPPGGYAWKAGSPTVVQASGTIYGSQTVVTTVSGTLELQP
;
A
#
# COMPACT_ATOMS: atom_id res chain seq x y z
N ALA A 1 -9.24 39.82 5.51
CA ALA A 1 -7.82 40.16 5.68
C ALA A 1 -7.64 40.75 7.08
N ASN A 2 -7.20 39.92 8.03
CA ASN A 2 -7.05 40.34 9.43
C ASN A 2 -5.72 41.08 9.56
N THR A 3 -5.77 42.40 9.42
CA THR A 3 -4.58 43.24 9.59
C THR A 3 -4.53 43.64 11.06
N ILE A 4 -3.61 43.06 11.83
CA ILE A 4 -3.26 43.59 13.16
C ILE A 4 -2.57 44.93 12.90
N LYS A 5 -3.26 46.04 13.14
CA LYS A 5 -2.66 47.38 13.10
C LYS A 5 -2.31 47.77 14.53
N ASN A 6 -1.01 47.82 14.83
CA ASN A 6 -0.52 48.52 16.01
C ASN A 6 -0.71 50.03 15.76
N THR A 7 -1.59 50.68 16.51
CA THR A 7 -1.93 52.11 16.35
C THR A 7 -1.21 53.03 17.35
N THR A 8 -0.22 52.52 18.08
CA THR A 8 0.56 53.32 19.06
C THR A 8 1.99 53.64 18.61
N ASP A 9 2.43 53.19 17.43
CA ASP A 9 3.72 53.59 16.87
C ASP A 9 3.61 54.94 16.14
N ASP A 10 3.91 56.03 16.84
CA ASP A 10 4.19 57.33 16.23
C ASP A 10 5.70 57.39 15.94
N LYS A 11 6.09 57.29 14.66
CA LYS A 11 7.51 57.27 14.24
C LYS A 11 7.73 58.24 13.09
N THR A 12 8.56 59.26 13.35
CA THR A 12 8.95 60.32 12.41
C THR A 12 10.00 59.91 11.36
N THR A 13 10.52 58.67 11.42
CA THR A 13 11.38 58.06 10.39
C THR A 13 11.03 56.58 10.27
N THR A 14 10.60 56.12 9.11
CA THR A 14 10.09 54.74 8.91
C THR A 14 11.19 53.69 9.08
N PRO A 15 11.22 52.89 10.16
CA PRO A 15 12.09 51.74 10.26
C PRO A 15 11.54 50.63 9.34
N LYS A 16 12.41 49.92 8.63
CA LYS A 16 12.01 48.72 7.87
C LYS A 16 12.27 47.51 8.76
N VAL A 17 11.22 46.76 9.09
CA VAL A 17 11.39 45.45 9.73
C VAL A 17 12.06 44.52 8.73
N THR A 18 13.31 44.14 9.00
CA THR A 18 14.08 43.21 8.16
C THR A 18 14.24 41.83 8.80
N LYS A 19 13.84 41.68 10.07
CA LYS A 19 13.98 40.44 10.84
C LYS A 19 12.79 40.26 11.78
N ILE A 20 12.34 39.01 11.92
CA ILE A 20 11.34 38.59 12.91
C ILE A 20 12.02 37.59 13.84
N VAL A 21 11.90 37.80 15.15
CA VAL A 21 12.47 36.92 16.18
C VAL A 21 11.41 36.61 17.22
N THR A 22 11.19 35.32 17.49
CA THR A 22 10.35 34.87 18.60
C THR A 22 11.22 34.59 19.80
N LEU A 23 10.85 35.13 20.96
CA LEU A 23 11.61 35.06 22.21
C LEU A 23 10.67 34.75 23.38
N THR A 24 11.27 34.27 24.45
CA THR A 24 10.63 34.22 25.76
C THR A 24 10.58 35.62 26.40
N ASP A 25 9.67 35.87 27.33
CA ASP A 25 9.61 37.14 28.07
C ASP A 25 10.94 37.50 28.74
N THR A 26 11.62 36.49 29.31
CA THR A 26 12.92 36.68 29.96
C THR A 26 14.00 37.08 28.96
N GLU A 27 14.06 36.45 27.79
CA GLU A 27 15.02 36.81 26.72
C GLU A 27 14.70 38.20 26.14
N TYR A 28 13.43 38.54 25.97
CA TYR A 28 13.01 39.85 25.49
C TYR A 28 13.34 40.97 26.49
N ALA A 29 13.17 40.70 27.79
CA ALA A 29 13.55 41.61 28.87
C ALA A 29 15.08 41.80 28.95
N ALA A 30 15.85 40.73 28.75
CA ALA A 30 17.31 40.75 28.76
C ALA A 30 17.93 41.49 27.55
N LEU A 31 17.21 41.62 26.43
CA LEU A 31 17.68 42.33 25.24
C LEU A 31 17.87 43.83 25.50
N THR A 32 19.13 44.25 25.57
CA THR A 32 19.57 45.64 25.69
C THR A 32 20.86 45.90 24.89
N PRO A 33 20.88 46.83 23.91
CA PRO A 33 19.74 47.55 23.32
C PRO A 33 18.88 46.67 22.39
N LYS A 34 17.64 47.08 22.12
CA LYS A 34 16.75 46.43 21.14
C LYS A 34 16.99 47.04 19.75
N ASP A 35 16.99 46.21 18.70
CA ASP A 35 17.16 46.67 17.32
C ASP A 35 15.85 47.26 16.77
N ALA A 36 15.90 48.50 16.31
CA ALA A 36 14.75 49.23 15.76
C ALA A 36 14.21 48.64 14.44
N ASN A 37 14.97 47.78 13.75
CA ASN A 37 14.59 47.11 12.49
C ASN A 37 14.19 45.64 12.70
N THR A 38 14.01 45.19 13.95
CA THR A 38 13.56 43.82 14.29
C THR A 38 12.18 43.85 14.94
N LEU A 39 11.26 43.03 14.44
CA LEU A 39 10.01 42.72 15.13
C LEU A 39 10.27 41.57 16.11
N TYR A 40 10.11 41.85 17.40
CA TYR A 40 10.19 40.85 18.46
C TYR A 40 8.78 40.37 18.82
N ILE A 41 8.57 39.06 18.79
CA ILE A 41 7.35 38.43 19.30
C ILE A 41 7.74 37.75 20.62
N ALA A 42 7.38 38.38 21.74
CA ALA A 42 7.55 37.79 23.06
C ALA A 42 6.37 36.85 23.34
N ILE A 43 6.68 35.60 23.68
CA ILE A 43 5.70 34.64 24.19
C ILE A 43 5.80 34.67 25.71
N VAL A 44 4.68 34.98 26.36
CA VAL A 44 4.59 34.97 27.80
C VAL A 44 4.90 33.58 28.30
N ASP A 45 5.72 33.45 29.35
CA ASP A 45 6.10 32.13 29.86
C ASP A 45 4.87 31.30 30.30
N ALA A 46 3.79 31.96 30.71
CA ALA A 46 2.50 31.34 31.03
C ALA A 46 1.74 30.81 29.80
N ASP A 47 2.01 31.35 28.61
CA ASP A 47 1.41 30.92 27.33
C ASP A 47 2.27 29.84 26.64
N LYS A 48 3.44 29.50 27.20
CA LYS A 48 4.18 28.32 26.76
C LYS A 48 3.43 27.08 27.21
N CYS A 49 3.01 26.27 26.26
CA CYS A 49 2.55 24.94 26.59
C CYS A 49 3.71 24.14 27.21
N SER A 50 3.39 23.29 28.19
CA SER A 50 4.31 22.28 28.70
C SER A 50 4.13 21.01 27.86
N PRO A 51 5.05 20.69 26.94
CA PRO A 51 4.82 19.60 26.01
C PRO A 51 4.76 18.27 26.76
N LEU A 52 3.82 17.42 26.35
CA LEU A 52 3.68 16.06 26.82
C LEU A 52 4.10 15.10 25.72
N THR A 53 4.77 14.02 26.10
CA THR A 53 5.08 12.92 25.19
C THR A 53 4.11 11.78 25.46
N VAL A 54 3.38 11.37 24.42
CA VAL A 54 2.50 10.20 24.43
C VAL A 54 3.20 9.09 23.66
N ASN A 55 3.28 7.90 24.25
CA ASN A 55 3.79 6.71 23.58
C ASN A 55 2.63 5.86 23.07
N PHE A 56 2.81 5.27 21.90
CA PHE A 56 1.85 4.37 21.28
C PHE A 56 2.40 2.96 21.25
N ALA A 57 1.56 2.01 21.65
CA ALA A 57 1.85 0.59 21.59
C ALA A 57 0.82 -0.11 20.71
N THR A 58 1.25 -1.14 20.00
CA THR A 58 0.39 -2.02 19.23
C THR A 58 0.28 -3.36 19.93
N ASP A 59 -0.93 -3.75 20.27
CA ASP A 59 -1.28 -5.08 20.77
C ASP A 59 -1.77 -5.94 19.61
N THR A 60 -1.10 -7.07 19.40
CA THR A 60 -1.39 -8.02 18.31
C THR A 60 -2.05 -9.31 18.79
N ALA A 61 -2.44 -9.41 20.07
CA ALA A 61 -3.06 -10.61 20.61
C ALA A 61 -4.34 -11.02 19.86
N GLY A 62 -5.02 -10.06 19.23
CA GLY A 62 -6.22 -10.27 18.41
C GLY A 62 -5.96 -10.66 16.95
N ILE A 63 -4.70 -10.71 16.50
CA ILE A 63 -4.36 -11.28 15.19
C ILE A 63 -4.15 -12.79 15.39
N ILE A 64 -4.97 -13.61 14.74
CA ILE A 64 -4.97 -15.07 14.92
C ILE A 64 -4.57 -15.82 13.65
N ASP A 65 -4.05 -17.04 13.84
CA ASP A 65 -3.71 -17.99 12.78
C ASP A 65 -4.85 -18.98 12.47
N GLU A 66 -4.60 -19.94 11.57
CA GLU A 66 -5.59 -20.95 11.14
C GLU A 66 -6.03 -21.90 12.27
N THR A 67 -5.28 -21.95 13.37
CA THR A 67 -5.59 -22.75 14.56
C THR A 67 -6.42 -21.96 15.58
N GLY A 68 -6.58 -20.64 15.36
CA GLY A 68 -7.20 -19.72 16.30
C GLY A 68 -6.26 -19.26 17.43
N ALA A 69 -4.98 -19.58 17.35
CA ALA A 69 -3.96 -19.07 18.27
C ALA A 69 -3.48 -17.67 17.82
N THR A 70 -2.87 -16.90 18.72
CA THR A 70 -2.25 -15.62 18.34
C THR A 70 -1.16 -15.88 17.30
N ALA A 71 -1.31 -15.23 16.14
CA ALA A 71 -0.39 -15.39 15.03
C ALA A 71 1.02 -14.90 15.42
N PRO A 72 2.06 -15.69 15.11
CA PRO A 72 3.45 -15.26 15.29
C PRO A 72 3.73 -13.92 14.61
N GLY A 73 4.52 -13.06 15.27
CA GLY A 73 4.96 -11.79 14.70
C GLY A 73 5.90 -11.93 13.49
N SER A 74 6.26 -13.16 13.08
CA SER A 74 6.96 -13.45 11.83
C SER A 74 6.05 -13.47 10.61
N ASP A 75 4.74 -13.62 10.81
CA ASP A 75 3.78 -13.88 9.73
C ASP A 75 3.30 -12.59 9.07
N TYR A 76 3.65 -11.44 9.67
CA TYR A 76 3.35 -10.11 9.20
C TYR A 76 4.39 -9.10 9.72
N THR A 77 4.43 -7.94 9.08
CA THR A 77 5.21 -6.78 9.52
C THR A 77 4.26 -5.64 9.87
N LEU A 78 4.61 -4.84 10.88
CA LEU A 78 3.81 -3.70 11.32
C LEU A 78 4.56 -2.39 11.06
N VAL A 79 3.83 -1.39 10.60
CA VAL A 79 4.31 -0.01 10.51
C VAL A 79 3.28 0.90 11.14
N THR A 80 3.67 1.60 12.20
CA THR A 80 2.82 2.58 12.89
C THR A 80 3.17 3.97 12.40
N HIS A 81 2.15 4.71 11.98
CA HIS A 81 2.22 6.11 11.61
C HIS A 81 1.49 6.95 12.65
N VAL A 82 2.13 8.00 13.11
CA VAL A 82 1.54 9.03 13.97
C VAL A 82 1.52 10.33 13.18
N ASN A 83 0.32 10.87 12.94
CA ASN A 83 0.09 12.02 12.07
C ASN A 83 0.78 11.88 10.70
N GLY A 84 0.73 10.66 10.13
CA GLY A 84 1.32 10.33 8.83
C GLY A 84 2.84 10.07 8.82
N VAL A 85 3.51 10.12 9.97
CA VAL A 85 4.97 9.86 10.08
C VAL A 85 5.22 8.55 10.81
N VAL A 86 6.16 7.72 10.32
CA VAL A 86 6.56 6.49 11.01
C VAL A 86 7.16 6.85 12.38
N ALA A 87 6.42 6.54 13.44
CA ALA A 87 6.78 6.88 14.81
C ALA A 87 6.01 6.00 15.80
N SER A 88 6.55 5.87 17.01
CA SER A 88 5.90 5.20 18.14
C SER A 88 5.50 6.18 19.26
N SER A 89 5.61 7.48 19.02
CA SER A 89 5.27 8.52 19.98
C SER A 89 5.03 9.86 19.29
N ILE A 90 4.41 10.78 20.01
CA ILE A 90 4.29 12.19 19.65
C ILE A 90 4.60 13.06 20.86
N THR A 91 5.27 14.18 20.64
CA THR A 91 5.47 15.23 21.64
C THR A 91 4.76 16.49 21.15
N GLY A 92 3.88 17.05 21.98
CA GLY A 92 3.07 18.19 21.61
C GLY A 92 2.45 18.90 22.81
N CYS A 93 1.80 20.02 22.56
CA CYS A 93 1.07 20.74 23.59
C CYS A 93 -0.17 19.93 24.03
N PRO A 94 -0.64 20.10 25.28
CA PRO A 94 -1.95 19.60 25.68
C PRO A 94 -3.04 20.07 24.71
N ASP A 95 -4.04 19.21 24.49
CA ASP A 95 -5.16 19.38 23.57
C ASP A 95 -4.82 19.36 22.06
N GLU A 96 -3.54 19.17 21.68
CA GLU A 96 -3.19 18.90 20.28
C GLU A 96 -3.73 17.54 19.84
N ALA A 97 -4.39 17.53 18.67
CA ALA A 97 -4.95 16.31 18.11
C ALA A 97 -3.86 15.40 17.55
N TYR A 98 -4.08 14.09 17.67
CA TYR A 98 -3.28 13.07 17.01
C TYR A 98 -4.16 12.04 16.30
N GLU A 99 -3.60 11.44 15.27
CA GLU A 99 -4.08 10.24 14.60
C GLU A 99 -2.95 9.21 14.57
N VAL A 100 -3.27 7.97 14.93
CA VAL A 100 -2.36 6.84 14.85
C VAL A 100 -2.98 5.78 13.95
N ILE A 101 -2.25 5.40 12.90
CA ILE A 101 -2.63 4.34 11.97
C ILE A 101 -1.53 3.29 11.98
N THR A 102 -1.86 2.06 12.37
CA THR A 102 -0.97 0.92 12.18
C THR A 102 -1.38 0.15 10.95
N THR A 103 -0.44 -0.07 10.04
CA THR A 103 -0.64 -0.94 8.88
C THR A 103 0.10 -2.24 9.11
N ALA A 104 -0.55 -3.39 8.85
CA ALA A 104 0.14 -4.66 8.77
C ALA A 104 0.24 -5.14 7.32
N THR A 105 1.41 -5.69 6.98
CA THR A 105 1.65 -6.33 5.69
C THR A 105 1.99 -7.79 5.94
N PRO A 106 1.30 -8.76 5.31
CA PRO A 106 1.61 -10.17 5.52
C PRO A 106 3.01 -10.48 5.00
N ALA A 107 3.71 -11.38 5.69
CA ALA A 107 5.01 -11.87 5.27
C ALA A 107 4.87 -12.73 4.00
N ALA A 108 5.99 -12.95 3.30
CA ALA A 108 5.99 -13.82 2.13
C ALA A 108 5.48 -15.21 2.49
N GLY A 109 4.52 -15.72 1.73
CA GLY A 109 3.88 -17.00 2.02
C GLY A 109 2.64 -16.92 2.91
N TYR A 110 2.22 -15.72 3.34
CA TYR A 110 1.01 -15.51 4.14
C TYR A 110 0.04 -14.52 3.47
N TYR A 111 -1.19 -14.49 3.96
CA TYR A 111 -2.21 -13.51 3.58
C TYR A 111 -3.12 -13.18 4.77
N PHE A 112 -3.74 -12.00 4.75
CA PHE A 112 -4.83 -11.70 5.67
C PHE A 112 -6.17 -12.11 5.04
N GLU A 113 -6.97 -12.91 5.74
CA GLU A 113 -8.30 -13.35 5.25
C GLU A 113 -9.28 -12.16 5.15
N GLU A 114 -9.14 -11.19 6.05
CA GLU A 114 -9.98 -9.99 6.13
C GLU A 114 -9.10 -8.76 6.38
N THR A 115 -9.66 -7.57 6.14
CA THR A 115 -8.98 -6.32 6.51
C THR A 115 -8.85 -6.26 8.04
N LEU A 116 -7.67 -5.89 8.53
CA LEU A 116 -7.45 -5.69 9.95
C LEU A 116 -8.37 -4.60 10.50
N THR A 117 -8.88 -4.82 11.72
CA THR A 117 -9.69 -3.86 12.45
C THR A 117 -8.94 -3.36 13.69
N GLY A 118 -9.40 -2.24 14.25
CA GLY A 118 -8.75 -1.60 15.41
C GLY A 118 -7.43 -0.92 15.07
N ASN A 119 -7.13 -0.70 13.79
CA ASN A 119 -5.85 -0.21 13.30
C ASN A 119 -5.73 1.32 13.25
N THR A 120 -6.79 2.05 13.64
CA THR A 120 -6.82 3.51 13.69
C THR A 120 -7.23 3.98 15.09
N THR A 121 -6.54 4.98 15.62
CA THR A 121 -6.85 5.61 16.91
C THR A 121 -6.65 7.11 16.80
N THR A 122 -7.63 7.89 17.26
CA THR A 122 -7.56 9.35 17.25
C THR A 122 -7.84 9.89 18.65
N GLY A 123 -7.34 11.08 18.94
CA GLY A 123 -7.56 11.73 20.22
C GLY A 123 -6.81 13.03 20.35
N VAL A 124 -6.66 13.49 21.59
CA VAL A 124 -5.87 14.68 21.94
C VAL A 124 -4.83 14.33 22.98
N ILE A 125 -3.71 15.04 22.97
CA ILE A 125 -2.66 14.92 23.97
C ILE A 125 -3.20 15.47 25.30
N SER A 126 -3.49 14.58 26.26
CA SER A 126 -4.04 14.97 27.57
C SER A 126 -3.21 14.50 28.75
N ALA A 127 -2.36 13.48 28.55
CA ALA A 127 -1.51 12.89 29.57
C ALA A 127 -0.31 12.17 28.90
N THR A 128 0.65 11.74 29.70
CA THR A 128 1.80 10.92 29.23
C THR A 128 1.52 9.41 29.25
N THR A 129 0.30 9.01 29.58
CA THR A 129 -0.07 7.58 29.66
C THR A 129 0.02 6.96 28.27
N PRO A 130 0.66 5.78 28.13
CA PRO A 130 0.69 5.08 26.85
C PRO A 130 -0.70 4.73 26.34
N ILE A 131 -0.87 4.82 25.04
CA ILE A 131 -2.10 4.45 24.36
C ILE A 131 -1.85 3.17 23.59
N THR A 132 -2.64 2.14 23.88
CA THR A 132 -2.54 0.84 23.23
C THR A 132 -3.63 0.69 22.18
N GLN A 133 -3.22 0.37 20.97
CA GLN A 133 -4.09 0.02 19.87
C GLN A 133 -4.13 -1.51 19.72
N THR A 134 -5.30 -2.13 19.84
CA THR A 134 -5.45 -3.58 19.66
C THR A 134 -5.88 -3.88 18.23
N LEU A 135 -5.03 -4.59 17.50
CA LEU A 135 -5.31 -5.06 16.14
C LEU A 135 -6.02 -6.41 16.20
N VAL A 136 -7.06 -6.54 15.38
CA VAL A 136 -7.82 -7.78 15.24
C VAL A 136 -7.90 -8.18 13.78
N GLY A 137 -7.60 -9.45 13.50
CA GLY A 137 -7.82 -10.09 12.21
C GLY A 137 -7.20 -11.46 12.14
N LYS A 138 -7.13 -11.99 10.92
CA LYS A 138 -6.73 -13.39 10.68
C LYS A 138 -5.67 -13.43 9.60
N VAL A 139 -4.54 -14.06 9.90
CA VAL A 139 -3.43 -14.25 8.96
C VAL A 139 -3.20 -15.74 8.81
N TYR A 140 -3.15 -16.21 7.57
CA TYR A 140 -3.01 -17.62 7.27
C TYR A 140 -1.85 -17.85 6.30
N PRO A 141 -1.22 -19.03 6.33
CA PRO A 141 -0.31 -19.43 5.28
C PRO A 141 -1.06 -19.55 3.96
N ASN A 142 -0.38 -19.22 2.87
CA ASN A 142 -0.89 -19.44 1.54
C ASN A 142 -1.17 -20.94 1.32
N PRO A 143 -2.26 -21.29 0.64
CA PRO A 143 -2.59 -22.68 0.38
C PRO A 143 -1.43 -23.39 -0.31
N THR A 144 -1.08 -24.56 0.22
CA THR A 144 -0.01 -25.43 -0.31
C THR A 144 -0.61 -26.74 -0.81
N PRO A 145 -0.41 -27.11 -2.09
CA PRO A 145 0.29 -26.34 -3.12
C PRO A 145 -0.53 -25.13 -3.59
N THR A 146 0.16 -24.08 -4.06
CA THR A 146 -0.49 -22.94 -4.72
C THR A 146 -1.28 -23.41 -5.93
N ILE A 147 -2.55 -23.00 -6.03
CA ILE A 147 -3.42 -23.34 -7.17
C ILE A 147 -2.81 -22.72 -8.43
N THR A 148 -2.36 -23.57 -9.34
CA THR A 148 -1.65 -23.19 -10.57
C THR A 148 -2.33 -23.83 -11.78
N ALA A 149 -2.74 -23.01 -12.74
CA ALA A 149 -3.10 -23.47 -14.08
C ALA A 149 -1.83 -23.51 -14.93
N THR A 150 -1.52 -24.66 -15.52
CA THR A 150 -0.46 -24.77 -16.54
C THR A 150 -1.10 -24.90 -17.91
N LEU A 151 -0.75 -24.02 -18.85
CA LEU A 151 -1.28 -24.04 -20.19
C LEU A 151 -0.72 -25.21 -21.00
N GLN A 152 -1.59 -25.89 -21.73
CA GLN A 152 -1.24 -26.78 -22.82
C GLN A 152 -1.91 -26.28 -24.11
N VAL A 153 -1.10 -25.95 -25.10
CA VAL A 153 -1.60 -25.61 -26.44
C VAL A 153 -1.71 -26.90 -27.25
N VAL A 154 -2.92 -27.21 -27.70
CA VAL A 154 -3.22 -28.38 -28.53
C VAL A 154 -3.57 -27.94 -29.95
N TYR A 155 -3.06 -28.67 -30.93
CA TYR A 155 -3.27 -28.41 -32.35
C TYR A 155 -4.25 -29.42 -32.93
N ASP A 156 -5.41 -28.94 -33.39
CA ASP A 156 -6.34 -29.67 -34.25
C ASP A 156 -6.29 -29.06 -35.66
N VAL A 157 -5.13 -29.23 -36.30
CA VAL A 157 -4.82 -28.66 -37.61
C VAL A 157 -4.76 -29.77 -38.65
N GLN A 158 -5.44 -29.56 -39.76
CA GLN A 158 -5.53 -30.52 -40.87
C GLN A 158 -4.77 -30.01 -42.10
N GLY A 159 -4.27 -30.92 -42.94
CA GLY A 159 -3.69 -30.58 -44.25
C GLY A 159 -2.23 -30.09 -44.24
N GLY A 160 -1.58 -30.05 -43.08
CA GLY A 160 -0.19 -29.61 -42.95
C GLY A 160 0.40 -29.82 -41.55
N PRO A 161 1.66 -29.42 -41.35
CA PRO A 161 2.31 -29.42 -40.04
C PRO A 161 1.69 -28.43 -39.05
N ASN A 162 1.95 -28.64 -37.75
CA ASN A 162 1.49 -27.72 -36.71
C ASN A 162 2.06 -26.31 -36.93
N PRO A 163 1.24 -25.26 -36.82
CA PRO A 163 1.68 -23.88 -36.88
C PRO A 163 2.45 -23.46 -35.62
N THR A 164 3.15 -22.33 -35.70
CA THR A 164 3.78 -21.70 -34.53
C THR A 164 2.84 -20.66 -33.93
N VAL A 165 2.55 -20.74 -32.63
CA VAL A 165 1.73 -19.74 -31.93
C VAL A 165 2.56 -18.56 -31.43
N THR A 166 1.91 -17.44 -31.13
CA THR A 166 2.52 -16.29 -30.44
C THR A 166 1.70 -15.92 -29.20
N GLY A 167 2.28 -15.21 -28.24
CA GLY A 167 1.64 -14.94 -26.95
C GLY A 167 1.85 -16.11 -25.98
N SER A 168 0.78 -16.56 -25.32
CA SER A 168 0.90 -17.67 -24.37
C SER A 168 1.07 -19.02 -25.06
N ASP A 169 2.00 -19.85 -24.57
CA ASP A 169 2.30 -21.18 -25.11
C ASP A 169 2.36 -22.26 -24.01
N THR A 170 2.50 -23.51 -24.44
CA THR A 170 2.58 -24.70 -23.59
C THR A 170 3.66 -24.53 -22.53
N GLY A 171 3.27 -24.69 -21.26
CA GLY A 171 4.14 -24.51 -20.11
C GLY A 171 3.94 -23.18 -19.38
N ASP A 172 3.29 -22.19 -19.99
CA ASP A 172 2.94 -20.95 -19.30
C ASP A 172 2.03 -21.22 -18.11
N THR A 173 2.17 -20.42 -17.06
CA THR A 173 1.43 -20.61 -15.82
C THR A 173 0.63 -19.38 -15.41
N GLN A 174 -0.55 -19.61 -14.86
CA GLN A 174 -1.32 -18.64 -14.10
C GLN A 174 -1.50 -19.16 -12.68
N THR A 175 -1.21 -18.35 -11.67
CA THR A 175 -1.32 -18.73 -10.25
C THR A 175 -2.44 -17.96 -9.57
N ALA A 176 -3.15 -18.63 -8.66
CA ALA A 176 -4.10 -17.97 -7.78
C ALA A 176 -3.42 -16.88 -6.94
N ALA A 177 -4.19 -15.85 -6.59
CA ALA A 177 -3.75 -14.91 -5.58
C ALA A 177 -3.58 -15.65 -4.22
N PRO A 178 -2.66 -15.19 -3.35
CA PRO A 178 -2.55 -15.64 -1.96
C PRO A 178 -3.91 -15.82 -1.28
N GLY A 179 -4.11 -16.95 -0.59
CA GLY A 179 -5.35 -17.25 0.11
C GLY A 179 -6.57 -17.62 -0.72
N SER A 180 -6.46 -17.65 -2.05
CA SER A 180 -7.62 -18.03 -2.88
C SER A 180 -7.88 -19.53 -2.79
N THR A 181 -9.16 -19.90 -2.65
CA THR A 181 -9.64 -21.29 -2.71
C THR A 181 -9.92 -21.74 -4.15
N SER A 182 -9.78 -20.85 -5.12
CA SER A 182 -9.93 -21.13 -6.55
C SER A 182 -9.10 -20.17 -7.40
N LEU A 183 -8.85 -20.55 -8.65
CA LEU A 183 -8.26 -19.70 -9.68
C LEU A 183 -9.24 -19.57 -10.84
N VAL A 184 -9.58 -18.33 -11.23
CA VAL A 184 -10.25 -18.03 -12.49
C VAL A 184 -9.20 -17.97 -13.60
N VAL A 185 -9.31 -18.86 -14.57
CA VAL A 185 -8.41 -18.98 -15.72
C VAL A 185 -8.86 -17.97 -16.78
N ASN A 186 -8.07 -16.91 -16.94
CA ASN A 186 -8.36 -15.81 -17.87
C ASN A 186 -7.09 -15.06 -18.32
N GLY A 187 -5.89 -15.48 -17.89
CA GLY A 187 -4.63 -14.79 -18.18
C GLY A 187 -3.91 -15.25 -19.44
N PHE A 188 -4.33 -16.36 -20.05
CA PHE A 188 -3.68 -16.89 -21.25
C PHE A 188 -4.15 -16.17 -22.51
N SER A 189 -3.20 -15.72 -23.32
CA SER A 189 -3.43 -15.02 -24.58
C SER A 189 -2.64 -15.65 -25.72
N THR A 190 -2.98 -16.88 -26.08
CA THR A 190 -2.44 -17.53 -27.29
C THR A 190 -3.03 -16.85 -28.52
N SER A 191 -2.19 -16.49 -29.49
CA SER A 191 -2.59 -15.72 -30.67
C SER A 191 -2.01 -16.27 -31.96
N ALA A 192 -2.56 -15.75 -33.07
CA ALA A 192 -2.40 -16.15 -34.47
C ALA A 192 -1.29 -17.18 -34.72
N ALA A 193 -1.73 -18.42 -34.94
CA ALA A 193 -0.82 -19.50 -35.29
C ALA A 193 -0.34 -19.29 -36.73
N THR A 194 0.95 -19.03 -36.90
CA THR A 194 1.58 -18.78 -38.21
C THR A 194 1.81 -20.13 -38.90
N PRO A 195 1.25 -20.35 -40.11
CA PRO A 195 1.53 -21.56 -40.88
C PRO A 195 3.03 -21.71 -41.15
N PRO A 196 3.56 -22.95 -41.15
CA PRO A 196 4.93 -23.19 -41.56
C PRO A 196 5.15 -22.79 -43.03
N GLY A 197 6.40 -22.52 -43.40
CA GLY A 197 6.75 -22.07 -44.75
C GLY A 197 6.20 -22.99 -45.84
N GLY A 198 5.59 -22.41 -46.88
CA GLY A 198 4.91 -23.14 -47.95
C GLY A 198 3.45 -23.49 -47.65
N TYR A 199 2.87 -23.08 -46.53
CA TYR A 199 1.45 -23.26 -46.22
C TYR A 199 0.74 -21.93 -45.95
N ALA A 200 -0.57 -21.91 -46.18
CA ALA A 200 -1.47 -20.84 -45.72
C ALA A 200 -2.74 -21.43 -45.11
N TRP A 201 -3.45 -20.64 -44.29
CA TRP A 201 -4.78 -21.01 -43.81
C TRP A 201 -5.79 -20.93 -44.95
N LYS A 202 -6.45 -22.04 -45.25
CA LYS A 202 -7.48 -22.11 -46.30
C LYS A 202 -8.65 -21.15 -46.07
N ALA A 203 -8.98 -20.89 -44.81
CA ALA A 203 -10.05 -19.98 -44.39
C ALA A 203 -9.52 -18.59 -43.93
N GLY A 204 -8.30 -18.21 -44.31
CA GLY A 204 -7.71 -16.91 -43.97
C GLY A 204 -7.11 -16.80 -42.57
N SER A 205 -7.66 -17.49 -41.56
CA SER A 205 -7.09 -17.53 -40.20
C SER A 205 -7.49 -18.82 -39.45
N PRO A 206 -6.73 -19.23 -38.42
CA PRO A 206 -7.13 -20.31 -37.54
C PRO A 206 -8.16 -19.85 -36.51
N THR A 207 -8.85 -20.82 -35.91
CA THR A 207 -9.65 -20.61 -34.70
C THR A 207 -8.79 -20.90 -33.48
N VAL A 208 -8.81 -20.01 -32.49
CA VAL A 208 -8.13 -20.22 -31.19
C VAL A 208 -9.17 -20.16 -30.09
N VAL A 209 -9.38 -21.29 -29.40
CA VAL A 209 -10.26 -21.40 -28.24
C VAL A 209 -9.41 -21.37 -26.99
N GLN A 210 -9.45 -20.24 -26.27
CA GLN A 210 -8.63 -20.05 -25.07
C GLN A 210 -9.11 -20.92 -23.91
N ALA A 211 -8.14 -21.39 -23.11
CA ALA A 211 -8.41 -21.94 -21.79
C ALA A 211 -9.20 -20.92 -20.94
N SER A 212 -10.31 -21.37 -20.35
CA SER A 212 -11.15 -20.54 -19.48
C SER A 212 -11.87 -21.39 -18.43
N GLY A 213 -12.37 -20.74 -17.37
CA GLY A 213 -13.14 -21.38 -16.31
C GLY A 213 -12.55 -21.15 -14.93
N THR A 214 -13.05 -21.89 -13.93
CA THR A 214 -12.57 -21.83 -12.55
C THR A 214 -12.01 -23.20 -12.16
N ILE A 215 -10.80 -23.21 -11.58
CA ILE A 215 -10.17 -24.41 -11.05
C ILE A 215 -10.04 -24.29 -9.52
N TYR A 216 -10.18 -25.41 -8.81
CA TYR A 216 -10.10 -25.49 -7.34
C TYR A 216 -8.82 -26.19 -6.86
N GLY A 217 -7.95 -26.57 -7.79
CA GLY A 217 -6.67 -27.21 -7.54
C GLY A 217 -5.79 -27.08 -8.77
N SER A 218 -4.48 -27.31 -8.61
CA SER A 218 -3.53 -27.18 -9.72
C SER A 218 -3.81 -28.22 -10.80
N GLN A 219 -3.89 -27.77 -12.05
CA GLN A 219 -4.20 -28.64 -13.19
C GLN A 219 -3.71 -28.03 -14.50
N THR A 220 -3.64 -28.87 -15.52
CA THR A 220 -3.43 -28.42 -16.90
C THR A 220 -4.75 -27.89 -17.46
N VAL A 221 -4.67 -26.79 -18.18
CA VAL A 221 -5.80 -26.18 -18.91
C VAL A 221 -5.43 -26.07 -20.38
N VAL A 222 -6.43 -26.18 -21.25
CA VAL A 222 -6.18 -26.39 -22.68
C VAL A 222 -6.65 -25.20 -23.49
N THR A 223 -5.74 -24.65 -24.29
CA THR A 223 -6.08 -23.82 -25.44
C THR A 223 -6.00 -24.68 -26.70
N THR A 224 -7.02 -24.61 -27.54
CA THR A 224 -7.05 -25.36 -28.81
C THR A 224 -6.88 -24.42 -30.00
N VAL A 225 -5.91 -24.71 -30.86
CA VAL A 225 -5.72 -24.06 -32.15
C VAL A 225 -6.22 -25.01 -33.24
N SER A 226 -7.20 -24.58 -34.02
CA SER A 226 -7.79 -25.41 -35.08
C SER A 226 -7.91 -24.70 -36.42
N GLY A 227 -7.88 -25.47 -37.50
CA GLY A 227 -8.03 -24.96 -38.86
C GLY A 227 -7.51 -25.92 -39.92
N THR A 228 -7.61 -25.52 -41.18
CA THR A 228 -7.10 -26.29 -42.33
C THR A 228 -6.04 -25.49 -43.06
N LEU A 229 -4.89 -26.11 -43.28
CA LEU A 229 -3.81 -25.57 -44.09
C LEU A 229 -3.92 -26.07 -45.54
N GLU A 230 -3.42 -25.26 -46.47
CA GLU A 230 -3.21 -25.63 -47.87
C GLU A 230 -1.79 -25.26 -48.30
N LEU A 231 -1.21 -26.08 -49.19
CA LEU A 231 0.11 -25.83 -49.75
C LEU A 231 0.05 -24.63 -50.69
N GLN A 232 0.98 -23.70 -50.53
CA GLN A 232 1.15 -22.56 -51.41
C GLN A 232 2.09 -22.93 -52.56
N PRO A 233 1.81 -22.46 -53.79
CA PRO A 233 2.65 -22.70 -54.96
C PRO A 233 4.00 -21.96 -54.90
#